data_AF-A0A6S6VV04-F1
#
_entry.id   AF-A0A6S6VV04-F1
#
_cell.length_a   1.000
_cell.length_b   1.000
_cell.length_c   1.000
_cell.angle_alpha   90.00
_cell.angle_beta   90.00
_cell.angle_gamma   90.00
#
_symmetry.space_group_name_H-M   'P 1'
#
loop_
_entity.id
_entity.type
_entity.pdbx_description
1 polymer ?
#
loop_
_entity_poly.entity_id
_entity_poly.type
_entity_poly.pdbx_seq_one_letter_code
_entity_poly.pdbx_strand_id
1 'polypeptide(L)'
;MAYPEEYHGGAVFWSPRKIREAQEREVAKQHEAEQLQLQKSTMRELKEASMLYKKQKAEAQKVERQQQKEDREKAKQARAAELAAQRAEKQRQREAATAQKARDRANNSKRKASSSSDKKNPKRRGVVGAATQVEAVHVPPSPPPKTTTRGRPTNKPAKYK
;
A
#
# COMPACT_ATOMS: atom_id res chain seq x y z
N MET A 1 2.06 -75.60 1.98
CA MET A 1 1.67 -76.16 3.29
C MET A 1 0.54 -75.29 3.82
N ALA A 2 -0.68 -75.80 3.80
CA ALA A 2 -1.88 -75.09 4.25
C ALA A 2 -2.07 -75.38 5.75
N TYR A 3 -2.17 -74.34 6.57
CA TYR A 3 -2.58 -74.48 7.96
C TYR A 3 -4.10 -74.75 8.00
N PRO A 4 -4.59 -75.76 8.74
CA PRO A 4 -6.03 -75.94 8.89
C PRO A 4 -6.61 -74.81 9.75
N GLU A 5 -7.68 -74.19 9.26
CA GLU A 5 -8.55 -73.31 10.05
C GLU A 5 -9.20 -74.15 11.15
N GLU A 6 -8.80 -73.92 12.40
CA GLU A 6 -9.45 -74.52 13.56
C GLU A 6 -10.89 -74.00 13.67
N TYR A 7 -11.82 -74.86 13.23
CA TYR A 7 -13.25 -74.65 13.29
C TYR A 7 -13.73 -74.67 14.76
N HIS A 8 -13.94 -73.50 15.36
CA HIS A 8 -14.50 -73.36 16.71
C HIS A 8 -16.05 -73.46 16.71
N GLY A 9 -16.59 -74.54 16.17
CA GLY A 9 -18.04 -74.78 16.04
C GLY A 9 -18.70 -75.52 17.20
N GLY A 10 -18.33 -75.23 18.46
CA GLY A 10 -18.92 -75.83 19.67
C GLY A 10 -19.42 -74.76 20.65
N ALA A 11 -20.39 -75.10 21.51
CA ALA A 11 -20.88 -74.19 22.54
C ALA A 11 -19.72 -73.74 23.45
N VAL A 12 -19.35 -72.45 23.36
CA VAL A 12 -18.29 -71.86 24.19
C VAL A 12 -18.82 -71.72 25.60
N PHE A 13 -18.48 -72.66 26.49
CA PHE A 13 -18.83 -72.59 27.89
C PHE A 13 -17.97 -71.52 28.58
N TRP A 14 -18.54 -70.33 28.76
CA TRP A 14 -17.89 -69.24 29.45
C TRP A 14 -17.83 -69.54 30.94
N SER A 15 -16.61 -69.70 31.47
CA SER A 15 -16.45 -69.79 32.92
C SER A 15 -16.89 -68.48 33.58
N PRO A 16 -17.51 -68.50 34.78
CA PRO A 16 -17.98 -67.29 35.45
C PRO A 16 -16.90 -66.21 35.61
N ARG A 17 -15.62 -66.62 35.72
CA ARG A 17 -14.47 -65.73 35.72
C ARG A 17 -14.32 -64.95 34.41
N LYS A 18 -14.51 -65.59 33.26
CA LYS A 18 -14.41 -64.93 31.95
C LYS A 18 -15.54 -63.94 31.70
N ILE A 19 -16.73 -64.21 32.25
CA ILE A 19 -17.86 -63.27 32.22
C ILE A 19 -17.51 -62.00 33.01
N ARG A 20 -16.94 -62.14 34.21
CA ARG A 20 -16.49 -61.00 35.02
C ARG A 20 -15.39 -60.20 34.32
N GLU A 21 -14.37 -60.86 33.77
CA GLU A 21 -13.30 -60.21 33.00
C GLU A 21 -13.84 -59.45 31.77
N ALA A 22 -14.86 -59.96 31.10
CA ALA A 22 -15.50 -59.28 29.98
C ALA A 22 -16.27 -58.03 30.44
N GLN A 23 -17.02 -58.13 31.54
CA GLN A 23 -17.74 -57.00 32.12
C GLN A 23 -16.77 -55.90 32.59
N GLU A 24 -15.67 -56.25 33.25
CA GLU A 24 -14.64 -55.30 33.67
C GLU A 24 -14.03 -54.55 32.48
N ARG A 25 -13.79 -55.26 31.36
CA ARG A 25 -13.31 -54.62 30.11
C ARG A 25 -14.35 -53.70 29.51
N GLU A 26 -15.64 -54.05 29.57
CA GLU A 26 -16.71 -53.18 29.08
C GLU A 26 -16.84 -51.91 29.92
N VAL A 27 -16.78 -52.03 31.25
CA VAL A 27 -16.79 -50.88 32.18
C VAL A 27 -15.58 -49.98 31.94
N ALA A 28 -14.39 -50.55 31.77
CA ALA A 28 -13.18 -49.78 31.45
C ALA A 28 -13.33 -49.01 30.13
N LYS A 29 -13.85 -49.66 29.08
CA LYS A 29 -14.12 -49.02 27.79
C LYS A 29 -15.16 -47.89 27.90
N GLN A 30 -16.22 -48.09 28.69
CA GLN A 30 -17.24 -47.06 28.90
C GLN A 30 -16.65 -45.84 29.60
N HIS A 31 -15.89 -46.07 30.67
CA HIS A 31 -15.22 -44.99 31.39
C HIS A 31 -14.22 -44.23 30.52
N GLU A 32 -13.42 -44.92 29.71
CA GLU A 32 -12.54 -44.28 28.72
C GLU A 32 -13.33 -43.47 27.69
N ALA A 33 -14.45 -44.00 27.19
CA ALA A 33 -15.31 -43.30 26.24
C ALA A 33 -15.92 -42.02 26.84
N GLU A 34 -16.38 -42.08 28.10
CA GLU A 34 -16.90 -40.93 28.84
C GLU A 34 -15.82 -39.85 29.03
N GLN A 35 -14.61 -40.25 29.43
CA GLN A 35 -13.48 -39.32 29.55
C GLN A 35 -13.14 -38.65 28.22
N LEU A 36 -13.13 -39.42 27.12
CA LEU A 36 -12.89 -38.86 25.78
C LEU A 36 -14.01 -37.91 25.35
N GLN A 37 -15.27 -38.16 25.73
CA GLN A 37 -16.37 -37.24 25.47
C GLN A 37 -16.21 -35.93 26.26
N LEU A 38 -15.85 -35.99 27.54
CA LEU A 38 -15.56 -34.82 28.37
C LEU A 38 -14.36 -34.02 27.85
N GLN A 39 -13.30 -34.69 27.38
CA GLN A 39 -12.18 -34.01 26.73
C GLN A 39 -12.61 -33.33 25.42
N LYS A 40 -13.48 -33.96 24.64
CA LYS A 40 -13.99 -33.36 23.40
C LYS A 40 -14.87 -32.15 23.67
N SER A 41 -15.73 -32.17 24.69
CA SER A 41 -16.57 -31.02 25.04
C SER A 41 -15.71 -29.85 25.52
N THR A 42 -14.79 -30.08 26.45
CA THR A 42 -13.87 -29.04 26.96
C THR A 42 -13.00 -28.44 25.84
N MET A 43 -12.50 -29.28 24.93
CA MET A 43 -11.76 -28.79 23.75
C MET A 43 -12.62 -27.95 22.80
N ARG A 44 -13.92 -28.24 22.66
CA ARG A 44 -14.84 -27.42 21.85
C ARG A 44 -15.08 -26.08 22.52
N GLU A 45 -15.35 -26.06 23.81
CA GLU A 45 -15.56 -24.83 24.59
C GLU A 45 -14.33 -23.92 24.54
N LEU A 46 -13.12 -24.47 24.72
CA LEU A 46 -11.88 -23.72 24.61
C LEU A 46 -11.67 -23.14 23.20
N LYS A 47 -12.02 -23.91 22.16
CA LYS A 47 -11.95 -23.41 20.78
C LYS A 47 -12.93 -22.27 20.55
N GLU A 48 -14.18 -22.40 21.00
CA GLU A 48 -15.20 -21.36 20.90
C GLU A 48 -14.77 -20.08 21.62
N ALA A 49 -14.30 -20.19 22.87
CA ALA A 49 -13.77 -19.07 23.64
C ALA A 49 -12.58 -18.39 22.91
N SER A 50 -11.65 -19.18 22.36
CA SER A 50 -10.52 -18.64 21.58
C SER A 50 -10.97 -17.91 20.32
N MET A 51 -12.01 -18.40 19.65
CA MET A 51 -12.57 -17.80 18.45
C MET A 51 -13.29 -16.49 18.77
N LEU A 52 -14.07 -16.46 19.85
CA LEU A 52 -14.72 -15.24 20.34
C LEU A 52 -13.70 -14.17 20.69
N TYR A 53 -12.65 -14.52 21.43
CA TYR A 53 -11.58 -13.59 21.77
C TYR A 53 -10.86 -13.03 20.54
N LYS A 54 -10.57 -13.88 19.55
CA LYS A 54 -9.98 -13.44 18.27
C LYS A 54 -10.91 -12.50 17.50
N LYS A 55 -12.22 -12.76 17.50
CA LYS A 55 -13.21 -11.88 16.87
C LYS A 55 -13.24 -10.50 17.54
N GLN A 56 -13.30 -10.45 18.88
CA GLN A 56 -13.26 -9.19 19.63
C GLN A 56 -12.00 -8.37 19.33
N LYS A 57 -10.82 -9.03 19.30
CA LYS A 57 -9.56 -8.37 18.90
C LYS A 57 -9.61 -7.83 17.48
N ALA A 58 -10.13 -8.62 16.54
CA ALA A 58 -10.22 -8.19 15.15
C ALA A 58 -11.18 -7.01 14.97
N GLU A 59 -12.29 -6.97 15.72
CA GLU A 59 -13.23 -5.86 15.75
C GLU A 59 -12.58 -4.60 16.32
N ALA A 60 -11.90 -4.70 17.47
CA ALA A 60 -11.16 -3.59 18.06
C ALA A 60 -10.13 -3.00 17.08
N GLN A 61 -9.35 -3.86 16.41
CA GLN A 61 -8.37 -3.42 15.40
C GLN A 61 -9.02 -2.75 14.18
N LYS A 62 -10.22 -3.19 13.78
CA LYS A 62 -10.96 -2.54 12.69
C LYS A 62 -11.41 -1.14 13.08
N VAL A 63 -11.94 -0.99 14.29
CA VAL A 63 -12.37 0.32 14.83
C VAL A 63 -11.18 1.27 14.92
N GLU A 64 -10.06 0.83 15.49
CA GLU A 64 -8.84 1.64 15.58
C GLU A 64 -8.36 2.09 14.18
N ARG A 65 -8.38 1.19 13.20
CA ARG A 65 -8.01 1.53 11.82
C ARG A 65 -8.99 2.53 11.18
N GLN A 66 -10.28 2.44 11.49
CA GLN A 66 -11.27 3.40 11.00
C GLN A 66 -11.03 4.77 11.60
N GLN A 67 -10.80 4.86 12.91
CA GLN A 67 -10.45 6.11 13.60
C GLN A 67 -9.18 6.73 13.00
N GLN A 68 -8.12 5.95 12.83
CA GLN A 68 -6.88 6.41 12.19
C GLN A 68 -7.09 6.92 10.76
N LYS A 69 -7.99 6.30 9.99
CA LYS A 69 -8.33 6.76 8.64
C LYS A 69 -9.08 8.08 8.69
N GLU A 70 -10.08 8.22 9.55
CA GLU A 70 -10.84 9.45 9.73
C GLU A 70 -9.93 10.60 10.17
N ASP A 71 -9.04 10.37 11.13
CA ASP A 71 -8.08 11.38 11.59
C ASP A 71 -7.11 11.77 10.49
N ARG A 72 -6.65 10.80 9.68
CA ARG A 72 -5.81 11.08 8.51
C ARG A 72 -6.56 11.89 7.45
N GLU A 73 -7.83 11.62 7.24
CA GLU A 73 -8.67 12.38 6.29
C GLU A 73 -8.94 13.80 6.80
N LYS A 74 -9.30 13.96 8.08
CA LYS A 74 -9.44 15.27 8.74
C LYS A 74 -8.14 16.07 8.63
N ALA A 75 -6.99 15.46 8.92
CA ALA A 75 -5.69 16.11 8.80
C ALA A 75 -5.37 16.52 7.36
N LYS A 76 -5.70 15.69 6.37
CA LYS A 76 -5.55 16.03 4.95
C LYS A 76 -6.46 17.19 4.54
N GLN A 77 -7.71 17.18 4.99
CA GLN A 77 -8.68 18.25 4.72
C GLN A 77 -8.23 19.58 5.35
N ALA A 78 -7.78 19.55 6.61
CA ALA A 78 -7.25 20.74 7.28
C ALA A 78 -6.03 21.31 6.54
N ARG A 79 -5.06 20.46 6.16
CA ARG A 79 -3.90 20.88 5.35
C ARG A 79 -4.30 21.43 3.99
N ALA A 80 -5.28 20.82 3.32
CA ALA A 80 -5.78 21.29 2.04
C ALA A 80 -6.47 22.66 2.17
N ALA A 81 -7.26 22.87 3.23
CA ALA A 81 -7.91 24.13 3.53
C ALA A 81 -6.88 25.23 3.85
N GLU A 82 -5.85 24.93 4.64
CA GLU A 82 -4.76 25.85 4.95
C GLU A 82 -4.01 26.27 3.68
N LEU A 83 -3.63 25.30 2.83
CA LEU A 83 -2.97 25.58 1.56
C LEU A 83 -3.87 26.37 0.61
N ALA A 84 -5.18 26.13 0.61
CA ALA A 84 -6.14 26.89 -0.18
C ALA A 84 -6.24 28.35 0.32
N ALA A 85 -6.29 28.57 1.63
CA ALA A 85 -6.28 29.91 2.22
C ALA A 85 -4.99 30.67 1.88
N GLN A 86 -3.82 30.04 2.05
CA GLN A 86 -2.54 30.63 1.66
C GLN A 86 -2.46 30.98 0.16
N ARG A 87 -3.01 30.13 -0.71
CA ARG A 87 -3.08 30.42 -2.15
C ARG A 87 -4.00 31.60 -2.45
N ALA A 88 -5.17 31.66 -1.81
CA ALA A 88 -6.11 32.75 -1.96
C ALA A 88 -5.51 34.09 -1.50
N GLU A 89 -4.79 34.10 -0.38
CA GLU A 89 -4.08 35.30 0.10
C GLU A 89 -3.00 35.74 -0.88
N LYS A 90 -2.15 34.83 -1.35
CA LYS A 90 -1.12 35.13 -2.37
C LYS A 90 -1.74 35.65 -3.66
N GLN A 91 -2.89 35.11 -4.06
CA GLN A 91 -3.62 35.60 -5.24
C GLN A 91 -4.15 37.01 -5.02
N ARG A 92 -4.79 37.30 -3.88
CA ARG A 92 -5.24 38.66 -3.52
C ARG A 92 -4.09 39.66 -3.52
N GLN A 93 -2.93 39.30 -2.98
CA GLN A 93 -1.74 40.16 -3.01
C GLN A 93 -1.25 40.43 -4.43
N ARG A 94 -1.26 39.41 -5.32
CA ARG A 94 -0.90 39.58 -6.73
C ARG A 94 -1.88 40.47 -7.48
N GLU A 95 -3.17 40.29 -7.24
CA GLU A 95 -4.22 41.12 -7.84
C GLU A 95 -4.12 42.57 -7.37
N ALA A 96 -3.92 42.80 -6.07
CA ALA A 96 -3.69 44.14 -5.51
C ALA A 96 -2.44 44.81 -6.11
N ALA A 97 -1.31 44.07 -6.19
CA ALA A 97 -0.08 44.59 -6.80
C ALA A 97 -0.25 44.88 -8.30
N THR A 98 -1.02 44.06 -9.02
CA THR A 98 -1.31 44.27 -10.44
C THR A 98 -2.21 45.49 -10.65
N ALA A 99 -3.24 45.66 -9.80
CA ALA A 99 -4.12 46.83 -9.82
C ALA A 99 -3.36 48.13 -9.52
N GLN A 100 -2.46 48.12 -8.53
CA GLN A 100 -1.57 49.27 -8.25
C GLN A 100 -0.69 49.61 -9.45
N LYS A 101 0.01 48.62 -10.02
CA LYS A 101 0.84 48.83 -11.22
C LYS A 101 0.04 49.37 -12.41
N ALA A 102 -1.20 48.90 -12.61
CA ALA A 102 -2.08 49.40 -13.66
C ALA A 102 -2.48 50.87 -13.43
N ARG A 103 -2.86 51.22 -12.19
CA ARG A 103 -3.16 52.60 -11.78
C ARG A 103 -1.96 53.52 -12.01
N ASP A 104 -0.77 53.10 -11.60
CA ASP A 104 0.46 53.88 -11.75
C ASP A 104 0.83 54.06 -13.22
N ARG A 105 0.73 53.01 -14.04
CA ARG A 105 0.97 53.08 -15.49
C ARG A 105 0.02 54.06 -16.18
N ALA A 106 -1.26 54.03 -15.83
CA ALA A 106 -2.25 54.98 -16.37
C ALA A 106 -1.88 56.43 -16.02
N ASN A 107 -1.48 56.68 -14.77
CA ASN A 107 -1.07 58.02 -14.31
C ASN A 107 0.26 58.49 -14.90
N ASN A 108 1.22 57.59 -15.13
CA ASN A 108 2.53 57.94 -15.68
C ASN A 108 2.44 58.24 -17.19
N SER A 109 1.55 57.57 -17.92
CA SER A 109 1.32 57.84 -19.35
C SER A 109 0.84 59.27 -19.62
N LYS A 110 -0.05 59.80 -18.76
CA LYS A 110 -0.52 61.20 -18.83
C LYS A 110 0.59 62.21 -18.51
N ARG A 111 1.55 61.85 -17.65
CA ARG A 111 2.68 62.73 -17.27
C ARG A 111 3.88 62.67 -18.21
N LYS A 112 3.99 61.63 -19.07
CA LYS A 112 5.06 61.52 -20.07
C LYS A 112 4.65 61.95 -21.47
N ALA A 113 3.36 62.10 -21.75
CA ALA A 113 2.88 62.74 -22.98
C ALA A 113 3.33 64.21 -23.11
N SER A 114 3.71 64.87 -22.01
CA SER A 114 4.21 66.24 -21.99
C SER A 114 5.73 66.38 -22.07
N SER A 115 6.52 65.29 -22.11
CA SER A 115 7.97 65.39 -22.30
C SER A 115 8.37 64.80 -23.65
N SER A 116 8.53 65.67 -24.65
CA SER A 116 9.19 65.33 -25.92
C SER A 116 10.64 64.91 -25.62
N SER A 117 10.92 63.61 -25.64
CA SER A 117 12.29 63.13 -25.51
C SER A 117 12.99 63.16 -26.87
N ASP A 118 14.07 63.93 -26.97
CA ASP A 118 14.90 64.04 -28.16
C ASP A 118 15.41 62.68 -28.65
N LYS A 119 15.28 62.43 -29.95
CA LYS A 119 15.69 61.18 -30.61
C LYS A 119 17.22 61.06 -30.61
N LYS A 120 17.78 60.18 -29.77
CA LYS A 120 19.20 59.80 -29.87
C LYS A 120 19.39 58.71 -30.94
N ASN A 121 20.33 58.96 -31.84
CA ASN A 121 20.64 58.18 -33.05
C ASN A 121 21.35 56.85 -32.71
N PRO A 122 20.95 55.67 -33.24
CA PRO A 122 21.63 54.42 -32.93
C PRO A 122 22.94 54.25 -33.72
N LYS A 123 24.06 54.14 -33.00
CA LYS A 123 25.36 53.73 -33.56
C LYS A 123 25.30 52.26 -34.01
N ARG A 124 25.66 52.04 -35.28
CA ARG A 124 25.72 50.74 -35.98
C ARG A 124 26.70 49.79 -35.27
N ARG A 125 26.27 48.56 -34.95
CA ARG A 125 27.15 47.46 -34.53
C ARG A 125 27.64 46.72 -35.78
N GLY A 126 28.96 46.55 -35.90
CA GLY A 126 29.61 45.76 -36.94
C GLY A 126 29.30 44.26 -36.79
N VAL A 127 29.06 43.62 -37.92
CA VAL A 127 28.93 42.18 -38.07
C VAL A 127 30.33 41.58 -38.06
N VAL A 128 30.59 40.62 -37.17
CA VAL A 128 31.72 39.69 -37.29
C VAL A 128 31.11 38.30 -37.37
N GLY A 129 31.05 37.77 -38.59
CA GLY A 129 30.81 36.36 -38.84
C GLY A 129 32.11 35.60 -38.60
N ALA A 130 32.08 34.59 -37.74
CA ALA A 130 33.10 33.58 -37.66
C ALA A 130 32.43 32.23 -37.92
N ALA A 131 32.49 31.80 -39.18
CA ALA A 131 32.31 30.41 -39.54
C ALA A 131 33.65 29.71 -39.33
N THR A 132 33.67 28.59 -38.61
CA THR A 132 34.78 27.63 -38.67
C THR A 132 34.26 26.21 -38.45
N GLN A 133 34.89 25.30 -39.17
CA GLN A 133 34.47 23.96 -39.59
C GLN A 133 34.12 22.98 -38.45
N VAL A 134 33.21 22.06 -38.77
CA VAL A 134 32.95 20.84 -37.99
C VAL A 134 33.86 19.73 -38.52
N GLU A 135 34.81 19.32 -37.70
CA GLU A 135 35.67 18.15 -37.91
C GLU A 135 34.87 16.88 -37.53
N ALA A 136 34.78 15.92 -38.45
CA ALA A 136 34.05 14.68 -38.24
C ALA A 136 34.82 13.74 -37.31
N VAL A 137 34.49 13.78 -36.02
CA VAL A 137 35.00 12.82 -35.02
C VAL A 137 34.15 11.56 -35.06
N HIS A 138 34.82 10.43 -35.29
CA HIS A 138 34.27 9.07 -35.24
C HIS A 138 33.51 8.82 -33.92
N VAL A 139 32.20 8.56 -34.02
CA VAL A 139 31.34 8.20 -32.89
C VAL A 139 31.62 6.75 -32.49
N PRO A 140 31.98 6.44 -31.23
CA PRO A 140 32.09 5.06 -30.76
C PRO A 140 30.69 4.40 -30.68
N PRO A 141 30.57 3.08 -30.92
CA PRO A 141 29.29 2.39 -30.93
C PRO A 141 28.55 2.51 -29.59
N SER A 142 27.24 2.75 -29.67
CA SER A 142 26.34 2.91 -28.53
C SER A 142 26.37 1.68 -27.60
N PRO A 143 26.36 1.86 -26.26
CA PRO A 143 26.38 0.74 -25.33
C PRO A 143 25.12 -0.14 -25.49
N PRO A 144 25.22 -1.46 -25.26
CA PRO A 144 24.09 -2.37 -25.41
C PRO A 144 22.97 -2.00 -24.42
N PRO A 145 21.70 -2.25 -24.80
CA PRO A 145 20.56 -1.93 -23.95
C PRO A 145 20.63 -2.70 -22.64
N LYS A 146 20.33 -2.02 -21.53
CA LYS A 146 20.31 -2.64 -20.20
C LYS A 146 19.20 -3.70 -20.15
N THR A 147 19.58 -4.94 -19.86
CA THR A 147 18.66 -6.06 -19.67
C THR A 147 18.59 -6.47 -18.20
N THR A 148 17.43 -6.91 -17.75
CA THR A 148 17.28 -7.56 -16.42
C THR A 148 17.99 -8.91 -16.39
N THR A 149 18.19 -9.49 -15.20
CA THR A 149 18.77 -10.85 -15.00
C THR A 149 18.05 -11.95 -15.79
N ARG A 150 16.80 -11.70 -16.22
CA ARG A 150 15.98 -12.61 -17.04
C ARG A 150 15.93 -12.22 -18.53
N GLY A 151 16.84 -11.36 -19.00
CA GLY A 151 16.97 -10.97 -20.41
C GLY A 151 15.90 -10.00 -20.95
N ARG A 152 15.04 -9.43 -20.10
CA ARG A 152 14.02 -8.45 -20.54
C ARG A 152 14.60 -7.03 -20.65
N PRO A 153 14.25 -6.25 -21.70
CA PRO A 153 14.73 -4.88 -21.87
C PRO A 153 14.16 -3.94 -20.79
N THR A 154 15.01 -3.15 -20.14
CA THR A 154 14.57 -2.16 -19.14
C THR A 154 14.27 -0.83 -19.81
N ASN A 155 13.03 -0.64 -20.28
CA ASN A 155 12.59 0.66 -20.78
C ASN A 155 12.23 1.58 -19.62
N LYS A 156 12.86 2.77 -19.54
CA LYS A 156 12.41 3.81 -18.61
C LYS A 156 11.02 4.29 -19.03
N PRO A 157 10.05 4.41 -18.11
CA PRO A 157 8.72 4.91 -18.45
C PRO A 157 8.82 6.38 -18.90
N ALA A 158 7.92 6.81 -19.78
CA ALA A 158 7.99 8.12 -20.45
C ALA A 158 8.07 9.32 -19.50
N LYS A 159 7.53 9.18 -18.28
CA LYS A 159 7.64 10.19 -17.20
C LYS A 159 9.08 10.47 -16.73
N TYR A 160 10.04 9.60 -17.05
CA TYR A 160 11.45 9.70 -16.67
C TYR A 160 12.40 9.72 -17.88
N LYS A 161 11.86 10.00 -19.09
CA LYS A 161 12.67 10.32 -20.26
C LYS A 161 13.10 11.79 -20.22
#